data_AF-A0A661TC47-F1
#
_entry.id   AF-A0A661TC47-F1
#
_cell.length_a   1.000
_cell.length_b   1.000
_cell.length_c   1.000
_cell.angle_alpha   90.00
_cell.angle_beta   90.00
_cell.angle_gamma   90.00
#
_symmetry.space_group_name_H-M   'P 1'
#
loop_
_entity.id
_entity.type
_entity.pdbx_description
1 polymer ?
#
loop_
_entity_poly.entity_id
_entity_poly.type
_entity_poly.pdbx_seq_one_letter_code
_entity_poly.pdbx_strand_id
1 'polypeptide(L)'
;MNIKSKALEVNLASYHVDVSIDERYMVLQEVMASYRGLSEKMEAFLKELSHPYRNWGFIVSEARTFALDYFHQLRKHEKGCDAAKLYAKIFASAVKAAQRTEVKSDAADNLLLLTRKMAREGGPQLAEAINVAFDEIGNLGNEEFSFFVKSYYQLTDIAATILEKADVSNLDIPAINSLLLRYLNGVYRFWQQEKDCMAWLEKEIGQ
;
A
#
# COMPACT_ATOMS: atom_id res chain seq x y z
N MET A 1 25.16 24.33 -27.43
CA MET A 1 24.39 25.38 -26.73
C MET A 1 23.46 24.67 -25.75
N ASN A 2 23.83 24.63 -24.46
CA ASN A 2 23.11 23.87 -23.44
C ASN A 2 22.06 24.80 -22.82
N ILE A 3 20.81 24.71 -23.26
CA ILE A 3 19.72 25.53 -22.71
C ILE A 3 19.34 24.91 -21.36
N LYS A 4 20.00 25.36 -20.28
CA LYS A 4 19.53 25.11 -18.92
C LYS A 4 18.26 25.92 -18.72
N SER A 5 17.13 25.22 -18.61
CA SER A 5 15.83 25.85 -18.37
C SER A 5 15.82 26.51 -17.00
N LYS A 6 15.58 27.82 -16.96
CA LYS A 6 15.45 28.60 -15.72
C LYS A 6 14.29 28.10 -14.85
N ALA A 7 13.25 27.52 -15.47
CA ALA A 7 12.16 26.85 -14.77
C ALA A 7 12.60 25.55 -14.08
N LEU A 8 13.53 24.79 -14.70
CA LEU A 8 14.11 23.59 -14.10
C LEU A 8 15.02 23.94 -12.91
N GLU A 9 15.79 25.02 -13.01
CA GLU A 9 16.63 25.52 -11.91
C GLU A 9 15.78 26.03 -10.73
N VAL A 10 14.70 26.76 -11.00
CA VAL A 10 13.77 27.20 -9.95
C VAL A 10 13.05 26.02 -9.30
N ASN A 11 12.64 25.00 -10.08
CA ASN A 11 12.10 23.76 -9.53
C ASN A 11 13.15 23.07 -8.64
N LEU A 12 14.36 22.80 -9.13
CA LEU A 12 15.44 22.16 -8.35
C LEU A 12 15.82 22.93 -7.07
N ALA A 13 15.82 24.26 -7.12
CA ALA A 13 16.08 25.11 -5.97
C ALA A 13 14.96 25.05 -4.92
N SER A 14 13.70 24.86 -5.36
CA SER A 14 12.55 24.68 -4.45
C SER A 14 12.53 23.30 -3.77
N TYR A 15 13.23 22.32 -4.34
CA TYR A 15 13.45 20.98 -3.76
C TYR A 15 14.65 20.90 -2.80
N HIS A 16 15.46 21.95 -2.67
CA HIS A 16 16.56 22.01 -1.71
C HIS A 16 16.05 22.42 -0.31
N VAL A 17 15.20 21.57 0.26
CA VAL A 17 14.85 21.63 1.68
C VAL A 17 15.79 20.66 2.41
N ASP A 18 16.47 21.13 3.46
CA ASP A 18 17.21 20.24 4.35
C ASP A 18 16.19 19.39 5.12
N VAL A 19 15.97 18.15 4.67
CA VAL A 19 14.94 17.28 5.23
C VAL A 19 15.54 16.36 6.28
N SER A 20 15.20 16.65 7.53
CA SER A 20 15.38 15.70 8.64
C SER A 20 14.38 14.56 8.55
N ILE A 21 14.81 13.34 8.89
CA ILE A 21 13.91 12.18 8.98
C ILE A 21 12.93 12.43 10.14
N ASP A 22 11.63 12.30 9.86
CA ASP A 22 10.58 12.37 10.87
C ASP A 22 10.68 11.15 11.81
N GLU A 23 10.72 11.42 13.12
CA GLU A 23 10.91 10.43 14.19
C GLU A 23 9.92 9.27 14.09
N ARG A 24 8.70 9.54 13.60
CA ARG A 24 7.66 8.52 13.43
C ARG A 24 8.09 7.34 12.53
N TYR A 25 9.06 7.54 11.64
CA TYR A 25 9.52 6.50 10.72
C TYR A 25 10.78 5.78 11.20
N MET A 26 11.38 6.20 12.32
CA MET A 26 12.63 5.61 12.82
C MET A 26 12.50 4.14 13.18
N VAL A 27 11.30 3.67 13.53
CA VAL A 27 11.04 2.24 13.73
C VAL A 27 11.33 1.41 12.47
N LEU A 28 11.14 1.96 11.26
CA LEU A 28 11.49 1.26 10.02
C LEU A 28 13.01 1.08 9.90
N GLN A 29 13.78 2.09 10.29
CA GLN A 29 15.24 1.99 10.33
C GLN A 29 15.70 0.94 11.35
N GLU A 30 15.11 0.96 12.54
CA GLU A 30 15.44 0.03 13.62
C GLU A 30 15.21 -1.43 13.20
N VAL A 31 14.04 -1.73 12.64
CA VAL A 31 13.71 -3.10 12.19
C VAL A 31 14.63 -3.58 11.07
N MET A 32 15.11 -2.66 10.21
CA MET A 32 15.96 -3.01 9.06
C MET A 32 17.48 -2.88 9.34
N ALA A 33 17.88 -2.41 10.52
CA ALA A 33 19.28 -2.13 10.88
C ALA A 33 20.20 -3.37 10.80
N SER A 34 19.64 -4.57 10.90
CA SER A 34 20.39 -5.83 10.80
C SER A 34 21.02 -6.09 9.43
N TYR A 35 20.63 -5.36 8.38
CA TYR A 35 21.19 -5.49 7.03
C TYR A 35 22.11 -4.30 6.68
N ARG A 36 23.43 -4.54 6.79
CA ARG A 36 24.47 -3.52 6.53
C ARG A 36 24.44 -2.92 5.11
N GLY A 37 23.89 -3.63 4.13
CA GLY A 37 23.74 -3.13 2.76
C GLY A 37 22.50 -2.28 2.50
N LEU A 38 21.61 -2.12 3.48
CA LEU A 38 20.35 -1.37 3.32
C LEU A 38 20.37 0.01 3.95
N SER A 39 21.41 0.37 4.71
CA SER A 39 21.41 1.61 5.50
C SER A 39 21.23 2.86 4.63
N GLU A 40 22.00 2.99 3.54
CA GLU A 40 21.90 4.15 2.63
C GLU A 40 20.54 4.18 1.93
N LYS A 41 20.05 3.02 1.49
CA LYS A 41 18.76 2.87 0.81
C LYS A 41 17.59 3.22 1.75
N MET A 42 17.66 2.76 3.00
CA MET A 42 16.69 3.08 4.05
C MET A 42 16.73 4.57 4.39
N GLU A 43 17.91 5.17 4.55
CA GLU A 43 18.04 6.59 4.84
C GLU A 43 17.42 7.45 3.72
N ALA A 44 17.70 7.12 2.46
CA ALA A 44 17.09 7.79 1.31
C ALA A 44 15.56 7.65 1.30
N PHE A 45 15.04 6.44 1.56
CA PHE A 45 13.60 6.18 1.70
C PHE A 45 12.95 7.01 2.81
N LEU A 46 13.58 7.08 3.98
CA LEU A 46 13.06 7.83 5.13
C LEU A 46 13.10 9.35 4.93
N LYS A 47 14.15 9.87 4.29
CA LYS A 47 14.22 11.27 3.89
C LYS A 47 13.13 11.62 2.89
N GLU A 48 12.90 10.76 1.90
CA GLU A 48 11.83 10.98 0.91
C GLU A 48 10.43 10.94 1.56
N LEU A 49 10.19 10.01 2.49
CA LEU A 49 8.95 9.97 3.28
C LEU A 49 8.72 11.23 4.13
N SER A 50 9.80 11.87 4.57
CA SER A 50 9.77 13.08 5.38
C SER A 50 9.71 14.36 4.55
N HIS A 51 9.88 14.26 3.22
CA HIS A 51 9.91 15.41 2.33
C HIS A 51 8.50 16.01 2.16
N PRO A 52 8.34 17.35 2.17
CA PRO A 52 7.04 18.01 1.96
C PRO A 52 6.41 17.66 0.60
N TYR A 53 7.25 17.54 -0.43
CA TYR A 53 6.86 17.16 -1.78
C TYR A 53 7.34 15.75 -2.09
N ARG A 54 6.58 14.76 -1.63
CA ARG A 54 6.95 13.34 -1.71
C ARG A 54 6.95 12.80 -3.15
N ASN A 55 8.03 12.13 -3.54
CA ASN A 55 8.08 11.26 -4.70
C ASN A 55 7.39 9.92 -4.37
N TRP A 56 6.07 9.90 -4.49
CA TRP A 56 5.27 8.72 -4.19
C TRP A 56 5.65 7.48 -5.02
N GLY A 57 6.13 7.65 -6.26
CA GLY A 57 6.57 6.51 -7.07
C GLY A 57 7.78 5.81 -6.46
N PHE A 58 8.77 6.58 -6.03
CA PHE A 58 9.92 6.05 -5.30
C PHE A 58 9.50 5.44 -3.95
N ILE A 59 8.70 6.17 -3.16
CA ILE A 59 8.23 5.70 -1.85
C ILE A 59 7.50 4.36 -1.96
N VAL A 60 6.57 4.22 -2.91
CA VAL A 60 5.79 2.98 -3.09
C VAL A 60 6.70 1.82 -3.52
N SER A 61 7.63 2.07 -4.44
CA SER A 61 8.59 1.06 -4.89
C SER A 61 9.48 0.56 -3.75
N GLU A 62 10.02 1.49 -2.97
CA GLU A 62 10.91 1.20 -1.85
C GLU A 62 10.18 0.53 -0.68
N ALA A 63 9.00 1.06 -0.32
CA ALA A 63 8.13 0.46 0.68
C ALA A 63 7.76 -0.98 0.32
N ARG A 64 7.48 -1.28 -0.96
CA ARG A 64 7.23 -2.65 -1.43
C ARG A 64 8.41 -3.56 -1.14
N THR A 65 9.62 -3.15 -1.53
CA THR A 65 10.84 -3.94 -1.30
C THR A 65 11.02 -4.21 0.20
N PHE A 66 10.97 -3.18 1.04
CA PHE A 66 11.16 -3.38 2.48
C PHE A 66 10.04 -4.19 3.15
N ALA A 67 8.79 -3.95 2.76
CA ALA A 67 7.64 -4.62 3.37
C ALA A 67 7.49 -6.08 2.93
N LEU A 68 7.82 -6.41 1.68
CA LEU A 68 7.59 -7.74 1.09
C LEU A 68 8.86 -8.60 1.03
N ASP A 69 9.96 -8.07 0.48
CA ASP A 69 11.19 -8.84 0.29
C ASP A 69 11.91 -9.09 1.63
N TYR A 70 11.84 -8.10 2.52
CA TYR A 70 12.38 -8.17 3.88
C TYR A 70 11.31 -8.47 4.96
N PHE A 71 10.16 -9.01 4.56
CA PHE A 71 9.05 -9.34 5.46
C PHE A 71 9.46 -10.23 6.66
N HIS A 72 10.46 -11.09 6.47
CA HIS A 72 10.99 -11.92 7.54
C HIS A 72 11.51 -11.12 8.75
N GLN A 73 11.94 -9.86 8.55
CA GLN A 73 12.33 -8.95 9.62
C GLN A 73 11.14 -8.42 10.39
N LEU A 74 10.06 -8.05 9.68
CA LEU A 74 8.79 -7.67 10.31
C LEU A 74 8.24 -8.78 11.20
N ARG A 75 8.44 -10.04 10.82
CA ARG A 75 7.97 -11.18 11.62
C ARG A 75 8.81 -11.45 12.87
N LYS A 76 10.13 -11.21 12.79
CA LYS A 76 11.11 -11.60 13.84
C LYS A 76 11.39 -10.49 14.84
N HIS A 77 11.27 -9.23 14.44
CA HIS A 77 11.62 -8.09 15.28
C HIS A 77 10.48 -7.75 16.24
N GLU A 78 10.82 -7.34 17.47
CA GLU A 78 9.83 -6.95 18.50
C GLU A 78 8.93 -5.79 18.04
N LYS A 79 9.51 -4.78 17.36
CA LYS A 79 8.78 -3.68 16.72
C LYS A 79 8.27 -3.97 15.30
N GLY A 80 8.30 -5.22 14.89
CA GLY A 80 7.93 -5.63 13.53
C GLY A 80 6.46 -5.36 13.20
N CYS A 81 5.57 -5.47 14.18
CA CYS A 81 4.15 -5.11 14.04
C CYS A 81 3.98 -3.61 13.78
N ASP A 82 4.69 -2.75 14.52
CA ASP A 82 4.61 -1.29 14.33
C ASP A 82 5.17 -0.86 12.96
N ALA A 83 6.26 -1.48 12.52
CA ALA A 83 6.78 -1.27 11.17
C ALA A 83 5.78 -1.71 10.09
N ALA A 84 5.11 -2.86 10.26
CA ALA A 84 4.09 -3.34 9.33
C ALA A 84 2.87 -2.38 9.26
N LYS A 85 2.41 -1.87 10.40
CA LYS A 85 1.35 -0.84 10.47
C LYS A 85 1.76 0.42 9.70
N LEU A 86 3.02 0.86 9.82
CA LEU A 86 3.51 2.02 9.08
C LEU A 86 3.54 1.77 7.57
N TYR A 87 3.99 0.60 7.10
CA TYR A 87 3.92 0.29 5.67
C TYR A 87 2.49 0.31 5.15
N ALA A 88 1.53 -0.24 5.91
CA ALA A 88 0.11 -0.17 5.55
C ALA A 88 -0.37 1.28 5.38
N LYS A 89 -0.05 2.14 6.36
CA LYS A 89 -0.37 3.58 6.34
C LYS A 89 0.32 4.33 5.20
N ILE A 90 1.57 3.97 4.87
CA ILE A 90 2.33 4.56 3.77
C ILE A 90 1.64 4.26 2.43
N PHE A 91 1.27 3.00 2.19
CA PHE A 91 0.56 2.64 0.96
C PHE A 91 -0.80 3.33 0.88
N ALA A 92 -1.59 3.32 1.97
CA ALA A 92 -2.88 4.01 2.00
C ALA A 92 -2.75 5.53 1.76
N SER A 93 -1.69 6.15 2.31
CA SER A 93 -1.38 7.56 2.05
C SER A 93 -1.01 7.81 0.60
N ALA A 94 -0.27 6.90 -0.03
CA ALA A 94 0.08 6.99 -1.45
C ALA A 94 -1.17 6.88 -2.35
N VAL A 95 -2.12 5.99 -2.04
CA VAL A 95 -3.41 5.93 -2.75
C VAL A 95 -4.15 7.28 -2.70
N LYS A 96 -4.15 7.94 -1.52
CA LYS A 96 -4.81 9.24 -1.34
C LYS A 96 -4.07 10.38 -2.05
N ALA A 97 -2.75 10.45 -1.90
CA ALA A 97 -1.98 11.67 -2.19
C ALA A 97 -1.16 11.64 -3.49
N ALA A 98 -0.92 10.46 -4.09
CA ALA A 98 -0.18 10.38 -5.34
C ALA A 98 -0.97 11.04 -6.48
N GLN A 99 -0.27 11.76 -7.36
CA GLN A 99 -0.91 12.42 -8.51
C GLN A 99 -1.15 11.47 -9.68
N ARG A 100 -0.29 10.45 -9.82
CA ARG A 100 -0.33 9.49 -10.92
C ARG A 100 -1.18 8.28 -10.55
N THR A 101 -2.15 7.97 -11.40
CA THR A 101 -3.06 6.83 -11.24
C THR A 101 -2.32 5.50 -11.13
N GLU A 102 -1.24 5.32 -11.91
CA GLU A 102 -0.42 4.10 -11.83
C GLU A 102 0.17 3.91 -10.42
N VAL A 103 0.66 4.99 -9.79
CA VAL A 103 1.24 4.94 -8.44
C VAL A 103 0.17 4.65 -7.39
N LYS A 104 -1.05 5.19 -7.56
CA LYS A 104 -2.19 4.85 -6.69
C LYS A 104 -2.55 3.36 -6.81
N SER A 105 -2.58 2.82 -8.03
CA SER A 105 -2.84 1.41 -8.29
C SER A 105 -1.77 0.53 -7.66
N ASP A 106 -0.49 0.83 -7.88
CA ASP A 106 0.62 0.08 -7.29
C ASP A 106 0.57 0.11 -5.77
N ALA A 107 0.22 1.24 -5.17
CA ALA A 107 0.07 1.36 -3.73
C ALA A 107 -1.07 0.48 -3.18
N ALA A 108 -2.23 0.46 -3.85
CA ALA A 108 -3.35 -0.39 -3.46
C ALA A 108 -2.98 -1.89 -3.56
N ASP A 109 -2.36 -2.30 -4.67
CA ASP A 109 -1.89 -3.66 -4.87
C ASP A 109 -0.87 -4.08 -3.80
N ASN A 110 0.08 -3.21 -3.48
CA ASN A 110 1.09 -3.46 -2.46
C ASN A 110 0.50 -3.57 -1.06
N LEU A 111 -0.53 -2.76 -0.74
CA LEU A 111 -1.24 -2.87 0.53
C LEU A 111 -1.96 -4.21 0.66
N LEU A 112 -2.63 -4.66 -0.40
CA LEU A 112 -3.31 -5.95 -0.46
C LEU A 112 -2.32 -7.12 -0.35
N LEU A 113 -1.19 -7.05 -1.07
CA LEU A 113 -0.13 -8.04 -1.00
C LEU A 113 0.52 -8.13 0.39
N LEU A 114 0.82 -7.00 1.03
CA LEU A 114 1.34 -6.97 2.39
C LEU A 114 0.36 -7.60 3.35
N THR A 115 -0.92 -7.24 3.26
CA THR A 115 -1.99 -7.78 4.12
C THR A 115 -2.12 -9.29 3.96
N ARG A 116 -2.10 -9.78 2.71
CA ARG A 116 -2.11 -11.22 2.42
C ARG A 116 -0.88 -11.93 3.00
N LYS A 117 0.30 -11.33 2.89
CA LYS A 117 1.55 -11.90 3.41
C LYS A 117 1.54 -11.95 4.95
N MET A 118 1.03 -10.91 5.61
CA MET A 118 0.79 -10.91 7.06
C MET A 118 -0.16 -12.02 7.49
N ALA A 119 -1.30 -12.17 6.81
CA ALA A 119 -2.27 -13.22 7.11
C ALA A 119 -1.69 -14.64 6.95
N ARG A 120 -0.84 -14.85 5.94
CA ARG A 120 -0.28 -16.17 5.61
C ARG A 120 0.94 -16.55 6.46
N GLU A 121 1.81 -15.59 6.74
CA GLU A 121 3.17 -15.84 7.23
C GLU A 121 3.50 -15.09 8.53
N GLY A 122 2.64 -14.15 8.95
CA GLY A 122 2.91 -13.19 10.04
C GLY A 122 2.75 -13.74 11.45
N GLY A 123 1.83 -14.68 11.66
CA GLY A 123 1.49 -15.19 12.99
C GLY A 123 0.73 -14.18 13.86
N PRO A 124 0.40 -14.54 15.13
CA PRO A 124 -0.42 -13.71 16.02
C PRO A 124 0.18 -12.31 16.28
N GLN A 125 1.52 -12.18 16.23
CA GLN A 125 2.18 -10.91 16.48
C GLN A 125 1.88 -9.81 15.44
N LEU A 126 1.44 -10.18 14.23
CA LEU A 126 1.09 -9.21 13.17
C LEU A 126 -0.42 -9.00 13.03
N ALA A 127 -1.26 -9.61 13.89
CA ALA A 127 -2.71 -9.48 13.81
C ALA A 127 -3.18 -8.01 13.88
N GLU A 128 -2.57 -7.21 14.75
CA GLU A 128 -2.91 -5.78 14.86
C GLU A 128 -2.55 -5.00 13.58
N ALA A 129 -1.45 -5.36 12.91
CA ALA A 129 -1.08 -4.75 11.63
C ALA A 129 -2.06 -5.11 10.50
N ILE A 130 -2.66 -6.31 10.54
CA ILE A 130 -3.75 -6.70 9.64
C ILE A 130 -4.98 -5.82 9.91
N ASN A 131 -5.39 -5.65 11.17
CA ASN A 131 -6.52 -4.78 11.52
C ASN A 131 -6.31 -3.34 10.99
N VAL A 132 -5.12 -2.78 11.23
CA VAL A 132 -4.77 -1.45 10.71
C VAL A 132 -4.83 -1.39 9.19
N ALA A 133 -4.36 -2.42 8.48
CA ALA A 133 -4.45 -2.43 7.02
C ALA A 133 -5.92 -2.46 6.54
N PHE A 134 -6.77 -3.24 7.18
CA PHE A 134 -8.21 -3.27 6.88
C PHE A 134 -8.88 -1.92 7.17
N ASP A 135 -8.54 -1.28 8.29
CA ASP A 135 -9.06 0.04 8.65
C ASP A 135 -8.61 1.11 7.66
N GLU A 136 -7.33 1.11 7.26
CA GLU A 136 -6.82 2.07 6.27
C GLU A 136 -7.55 1.92 4.93
N ILE A 137 -7.82 0.70 4.47
CA ILE A 137 -8.59 0.45 3.24
C ILE A 137 -10.05 0.88 3.44
N GLY A 138 -10.66 0.47 4.56
CA GLY A 138 -12.07 0.72 4.87
C GLY A 138 -12.43 2.18 5.07
N ASN A 139 -11.45 3.03 5.42
CA ASN A 139 -11.64 4.47 5.64
C ASN A 139 -11.31 5.33 4.40
N LEU A 140 -10.94 4.72 3.27
CA LEU A 140 -10.72 5.47 2.03
C LEU A 140 -12.02 6.05 1.46
N GLY A 141 -11.92 7.20 0.77
CA GLY A 141 -13.00 7.73 -0.04
C GLY A 141 -13.35 6.79 -1.20
N ASN A 142 -14.51 6.98 -1.83
CA ASN A 142 -14.98 6.05 -2.88
C ASN A 142 -14.08 6.05 -4.13
N GLU A 143 -13.48 7.18 -4.47
CA GLU A 143 -12.54 7.28 -5.60
C GLU A 143 -11.28 6.47 -5.32
N GLU A 144 -10.66 6.66 -4.16
CA GLU A 144 -9.47 5.92 -3.74
C GLU A 144 -9.77 4.43 -3.52
N PHE A 145 -10.94 4.12 -2.95
CA PHE A 145 -11.37 2.74 -2.73
C PHE A 145 -11.55 1.98 -4.05
N SER A 146 -11.85 2.68 -5.15
CA SER A 146 -12.04 2.05 -6.46
C SER A 146 -10.79 1.33 -6.99
N PHE A 147 -9.58 1.71 -6.54
CA PHE A 147 -8.34 0.99 -6.86
C PHE A 147 -8.33 -0.43 -6.29
N PHE A 148 -8.94 -0.64 -5.12
CA PHE A 148 -9.04 -1.97 -4.50
C PHE A 148 -10.09 -2.84 -5.20
N VAL A 149 -11.19 -2.24 -5.67
CA VAL A 149 -12.24 -2.93 -6.44
C VAL A 149 -11.70 -3.45 -7.77
N LYS A 150 -10.77 -2.72 -8.40
CA LYS A 150 -10.20 -3.04 -9.72
C LYS A 150 -8.89 -3.83 -9.63
N SER A 151 -8.34 -4.02 -8.44
CA SER A 151 -7.09 -4.74 -8.22
C SER A 151 -7.22 -6.21 -8.64
N TYR A 152 -6.12 -6.75 -9.18
CA TYR A 152 -6.01 -8.19 -9.44
C TYR A 152 -6.03 -9.01 -8.14
N TYR A 153 -5.50 -8.46 -7.05
CA TYR A 153 -5.53 -9.07 -5.73
C TYR A 153 -6.87 -8.77 -5.04
N GLN A 154 -7.68 -9.79 -4.81
CA GLN A 154 -9.04 -9.60 -4.28
C GLN A 154 -9.06 -9.63 -2.75
N LEU A 155 -9.85 -8.74 -2.13
CA LEU A 155 -10.06 -8.72 -0.68
C LEU A 155 -10.73 -10.01 -0.17
N THR A 156 -11.53 -10.66 -1.00
CA THR A 156 -12.15 -11.97 -0.72
C THR A 156 -11.10 -13.07 -0.54
N ASP A 157 -10.05 -13.10 -1.37
CA ASP A 157 -8.96 -14.07 -1.24
C ASP A 157 -8.13 -13.85 0.03
N ILE A 158 -7.97 -12.59 0.43
CA ILE A 158 -7.28 -12.22 1.66
C ILE A 158 -8.10 -12.66 2.87
N ALA A 159 -9.41 -12.40 2.87
CA ALA A 159 -10.30 -12.86 3.93
C ALA A 159 -10.33 -14.40 4.05
N ALA A 160 -10.37 -15.11 2.92
CA ALA A 160 -10.24 -16.57 2.92
C ALA A 160 -8.89 -17.02 3.52
N THR A 161 -7.79 -16.36 3.15
CA THR A 161 -6.47 -16.64 3.72
C THR A 161 -6.45 -16.42 5.24
N ILE A 162 -7.11 -15.37 5.73
CA ILE A 162 -7.23 -15.09 7.16
C ILE A 162 -7.97 -16.21 7.87
N LEU A 163 -9.12 -16.64 7.35
CA LEU A 163 -9.93 -17.71 7.94
C LEU A 163 -9.18 -19.06 7.99
N GLU A 164 -8.34 -19.33 7.00
CA GLU A 164 -7.60 -20.59 6.91
C GLU A 164 -6.29 -20.62 7.70
N LYS A 165 -5.59 -19.48 7.80
CA LYS A 165 -4.17 -19.45 8.20
C LYS A 165 -3.87 -18.54 9.39
N ALA A 166 -4.68 -17.51 9.63
CA ALA A 166 -4.40 -16.56 10.68
C ALA A 166 -4.98 -17.03 12.02
N ASP A 167 -4.31 -16.65 13.11
CA ASP A 167 -4.93 -16.68 14.43
C ASP A 167 -5.93 -15.53 14.50
N VAL A 168 -7.21 -15.86 14.46
CA VAL A 168 -8.31 -14.91 14.43
C VAL A 168 -8.58 -14.24 15.77
N SER A 169 -7.96 -14.70 16.86
CA SER A 169 -8.27 -14.26 18.23
C SER A 169 -8.02 -12.76 18.45
N ASN A 170 -7.09 -12.17 17.69
CA ASN A 170 -6.70 -10.76 17.78
C ASN A 170 -7.13 -9.95 16.54
N LEU A 171 -7.98 -10.51 15.68
CA LEU A 171 -8.49 -9.82 14.49
C LEU A 171 -9.84 -9.16 14.77
N ASP A 172 -10.03 -7.97 14.23
CA ASP A 172 -11.31 -7.27 14.25
C ASP A 172 -12.24 -7.84 13.15
N ILE A 173 -12.88 -8.96 13.47
CA ILE A 173 -13.79 -9.64 12.55
C ILE A 173 -14.95 -8.73 12.09
N PRO A 174 -15.60 -7.92 12.96
CA PRO A 174 -16.59 -6.93 12.52
C PRO A 174 -16.06 -5.92 11.49
N ALA A 175 -14.85 -5.39 11.67
CA ALA A 175 -14.24 -4.47 10.71
C ALA A 175 -13.93 -5.17 9.37
N ILE A 176 -13.39 -6.40 9.43
CA ILE A 176 -13.16 -7.23 8.24
C ILE A 176 -14.46 -7.47 7.47
N ASN A 177 -15.53 -7.87 8.16
CA ASN A 177 -16.82 -8.13 7.55
C ASN A 177 -17.40 -6.86 6.90
N SER A 178 -17.29 -5.72 7.59
CA SER A 178 -17.75 -4.43 7.08
C SER A 178 -16.99 -4.02 5.80
N LEU A 179 -15.68 -4.23 5.77
CA LEU A 179 -14.87 -3.99 4.58
C LEU A 179 -15.27 -4.92 3.43
N LEU A 180 -15.51 -6.20 3.70
CA LEU A 180 -15.93 -7.17 2.67
C LEU A 180 -17.29 -6.81 2.07
N LEU A 181 -18.26 -6.40 2.90
CA LEU A 181 -19.55 -5.90 2.40
C LEU A 181 -19.38 -4.66 1.53
N ARG A 182 -18.53 -3.71 1.94
CA ARG A 182 -18.21 -2.53 1.13
C ARG A 182 -17.58 -2.93 -0.21
N TYR A 183 -16.61 -3.84 -0.18
CA TYR A 183 -15.90 -4.33 -1.36
C TYR A 183 -16.84 -5.04 -2.34
N LEU A 184 -17.63 -6.01 -1.88
CA LEU A 184 -18.55 -6.78 -2.74
C LEU A 184 -19.61 -5.88 -3.37
N ASN A 185 -20.16 -4.92 -2.62
CA ASN A 185 -21.06 -3.91 -3.18
C ASN A 185 -20.35 -3.03 -4.24
N GLY A 186 -19.09 -2.68 -4.01
CA GLY A 186 -18.26 -1.92 -4.96
C GLY A 186 -18.02 -2.70 -6.25
N VAL A 187 -17.61 -3.97 -6.15
CA VAL A 187 -17.40 -4.89 -7.28
C VAL A 187 -18.71 -5.06 -8.06
N TYR A 188 -19.82 -5.31 -7.36
CA TYR A 188 -21.13 -5.45 -8.00
C TYR A 188 -21.52 -4.21 -8.80
N ARG A 189 -21.43 -3.02 -8.20
CA ARG A 189 -21.74 -1.76 -8.88
C ARG A 189 -20.80 -1.46 -10.05
N PHE A 190 -19.53 -1.81 -9.92
CA PHE A 190 -18.56 -1.67 -11.00
C PHE A 190 -18.99 -2.50 -12.22
N TRP A 191 -19.26 -3.79 -12.04
CA TRP A 191 -19.70 -4.67 -13.12
C TRP A 191 -21.08 -4.33 -13.70
N GLN A 192 -21.98 -3.74 -12.91
CA GLN A 192 -23.26 -3.22 -13.43
C GLN A 192 -23.11 -2.05 -14.41
N GLN A 193 -22.01 -1.29 -14.34
CA GLN A 193 -21.75 -0.15 -15.21
C GLN A 193 -21.04 -0.56 -16.50
N GLU A 194 -20.40 -1.73 -16.51
CA GLU A 194 -19.75 -2.26 -17.69
C GLU A 194 -20.78 -2.63 -18.76
N LYS A 195 -20.38 -2.47 -20.02
CA LYS A 195 -21.25 -2.79 -21.15
C LYS A 195 -21.62 -4.26 -21.11
N ASP A 196 -22.84 -4.58 -21.53
CA ASP A 196 -23.27 -5.96 -21.70
C ASP A 196 -22.30 -6.67 -22.67
N CYS A 197 -21.57 -7.63 -22.12
CA CYS A 197 -20.54 -8.38 -22.82
C CYS A 197 -21.16 -9.15 -24.00
N MET A 198 -22.41 -9.60 -23.87
CA MET A 198 -23.13 -10.28 -24.95
C MET A 198 -23.48 -9.31 -26.07
N ALA A 199 -24.03 -8.13 -25.74
CA ALA A 199 -24.33 -7.11 -26.75
C ALA A 199 -23.06 -6.59 -27.46
N TRP A 200 -21.93 -6.51 -26.76
CA TRP A 200 -20.64 -6.21 -27.38
C TRP A 200 -20.19 -7.34 -28.32
N LEU A 201 -20.28 -8.59 -27.88
CA LEU A 201 -19.88 -9.76 -28.67
C LEU A 201 -20.74 -9.91 -29.93
N GLU A 202 -22.06 -9.78 -29.82
CA GLU A 202 -23.03 -9.82 -30.94
C GLU A 202 -22.67 -8.79 -32.02
N LYS A 203 -22.29 -7.58 -31.60
CA LYS A 203 -21.84 -6.52 -32.50
C LYS A 203 -20.53 -6.86 -33.23
N GLU A 204 -19.57 -7.50 -32.58
CA GLU A 204 -18.29 -7.90 -33.19
C GLU A 204 -18.42 -9.10 -34.13
N ILE A 205 -19.34 -10.03 -33.84
CA ILE A 205 -19.62 -11.19 -34.71
C ILE A 205 -20.60 -10.87 -35.85
N GLY A 206 -21.13 -9.64 -35.91
CA GLY A 206 -21.97 -9.16 -37.00
C GLY A 206 -23.38 -9.74 -37.04
N GLN A 207 -23.95 -10.07 -35.88
CA GLN A 207 -25.37 -10.42 -35.73
C GLN A 207 -26.21 -9.20 -35.32
#